data_AF-J9G7Z2-F1
#
_entry.id   AF-J9G7Z2-F1
#
_cell.length_a   1.000
_cell.length_b   1.000
_cell.length_c   1.000
_cell.angle_alpha   90.00
_cell.angle_beta   90.00
_cell.angle_gamma   90.00
#
_symmetry.space_group_name_H-M   'P 1'
#
loop_
_entity.id
_entity.type
_entity.pdbx_description
1 polymer ?
#
loop_
_entity_poly.entity_id
_entity_poly.type
_entity_poly.pdbx_seq_one_letter_code
_entity_poly.pdbx_strand_id
1 'polypeptide(L)'
;MVGTGFEALIITVGVFYCLSGKTLITEVKAVFEAVDQSVEAGRKQVARIVGRDTSELSPQEIRTAALETLSENLSDGVIAPMFWFAILGLPGMMAYKMVNTLDSMIGYKNERYLDFGRIAALVDDMANYIPARLTAY
;
A
#
# COMPACT_ATOMS: atom_id res chain seq x y z
N MET A 1 -11.58 9.03 -35.20
CA MET A 1 -11.58 7.65 -34.65
C MET A 1 -10.21 7.15 -34.17
N VAL A 2 -9.10 7.88 -34.42
CA VAL A 2 -7.75 7.48 -33.93
C VAL A 2 -7.49 7.92 -32.48
N GLY A 3 -8.19 8.96 -31.98
CA GLY A 3 -7.99 9.49 -30.62
C GLY A 3 -8.47 8.57 -29.49
N THR A 4 -9.64 7.94 -29.64
CA THR A 4 -10.23 7.11 -28.59
C THR A 4 -9.46 5.82 -28.30
N GLY A 5 -8.85 5.20 -29.31
CA GLY A 5 -8.05 3.98 -29.12
C GLY A 5 -6.72 4.24 -28.40
N PHE A 6 -6.06 5.36 -28.72
CA PHE A 6 -4.80 5.75 -28.08
C PHE A 6 -5.02 6.20 -26.63
N GLU A 7 -6.06 6.98 -26.37
CA GLU A 7 -6.45 7.39 -25.00
C GLU A 7 -6.80 6.18 -24.13
N ALA A 8 -7.60 5.24 -24.66
CA ALA A 8 -7.95 4.01 -23.96
C ALA A 8 -6.71 3.15 -23.63
N LEU A 9 -5.73 3.10 -24.53
CA LEU A 9 -4.46 2.41 -24.29
C LEU A 9 -3.69 3.05 -23.13
N ILE A 10 -3.54 4.38 -23.12
CA ILE A 10 -2.85 5.11 -22.05
C ILE A 10 -3.54 4.88 -20.70
N ILE A 11 -4.87 4.99 -20.66
CA ILE A 11 -5.64 4.77 -19.44
C ILE A 11 -5.45 3.34 -18.94
N THR A 12 -5.56 2.35 -19.83
CA THR A 12 -5.42 0.93 -19.48
C THR A 12 -4.04 0.63 -18.90
N VAL A 13 -2.99 1.10 -19.57
CA VAL A 13 -1.61 0.92 -19.10
C VAL A 13 -1.39 1.65 -17.77
N GLY A 14 -1.85 2.89 -17.65
CA GLY A 14 -1.72 3.68 -16.44
C GLY A 14 -2.41 3.03 -15.24
N VAL A 15 -3.66 2.57 -15.41
CA VAL A 15 -4.41 1.83 -14.37
C VAL A 15 -3.69 0.54 -14.00
N PHE A 16 -3.20 -0.22 -14.97
CA PHE A 16 -2.48 -1.47 -14.72
C PHE A 16 -1.25 -1.26 -13.83
N TYR A 17 -0.45 -0.22 -14.09
CA TYR A 17 0.75 0.07 -13.30
C TYR A 17 0.47 0.73 -11.95
N CYS A 18 -0.70 1.34 -11.76
CA CYS A 18 -1.06 2.01 -10.50
C CYS A 18 -1.76 1.09 -9.49
N LEU A 19 -2.05 -0.17 -9.82
CA LEU A 19 -2.69 -1.15 -8.92
C LEU A 19 -1.70 -2.24 -8.47
N SER A 20 -1.78 -2.66 -7.19
CA SER A 20 -0.79 -3.59 -6.60
C SER A 20 -1.37 -4.79 -5.82
N GLY A 21 -2.52 -5.34 -6.23
CA GLY A 21 -3.23 -6.37 -5.44
C GLY A 21 -2.61 -7.78 -5.42
N LYS A 22 -1.96 -8.24 -6.50
CA LYS A 22 -1.53 -9.66 -6.61
C LYS A 22 -0.44 -10.04 -5.62
N THR A 23 0.63 -9.26 -5.56
CA THR A 23 1.79 -9.53 -4.69
C THR A 23 1.40 -9.51 -3.23
N LEU A 24 0.51 -8.58 -2.84
CA LEU A 24 0.02 -8.44 -1.48
C LEU A 24 -0.64 -9.71 -0.96
N ILE A 25 -1.57 -10.28 -1.73
CA ILE A 25 -2.28 -11.51 -1.34
C ILE A 25 -1.31 -12.69 -1.22
N THR A 26 -0.33 -12.77 -2.13
CA THR A 26 0.67 -13.85 -2.12
C THR A 26 1.54 -13.78 -0.86
N GLU A 27 2.07 -12.61 -0.50
CA GLU A 27 2.93 -12.49 0.69
C GLU A 27 2.17 -12.77 1.99
N VAL A 28 0.93 -12.29 2.10
CA VAL A 28 0.11 -12.54 3.30
C VAL A 28 -0.20 -14.03 3.44
N LYS A 29 -0.59 -14.72 2.35
CA LYS A 29 -0.77 -16.18 2.38
C LYS A 29 0.50 -16.91 2.82
N ALA A 30 1.65 -16.50 2.30
CA ALA A 30 2.92 -17.07 2.70
C ALA A 30 3.21 -16.86 4.20
N VAL A 31 2.79 -15.74 4.81
CA VAL A 31 2.86 -15.55 6.29
C VAL A 31 2.02 -16.58 7.03
N PHE A 32 0.78 -16.80 6.60
CA PHE A 32 -0.11 -17.78 7.23
C PHE A 32 0.44 -19.20 7.12
N GLU A 33 0.93 -19.59 5.94
CA GLU A 33 1.57 -20.90 5.72
C GLU A 33 2.84 -21.06 6.58
N ALA A 34 3.65 -20.00 6.71
CA ALA A 34 4.89 -20.05 7.50
C ALA A 34 4.64 -20.14 9.00
N VAL A 35 3.67 -19.38 9.53
CA VAL A 35 3.33 -19.42 10.97
C VAL A 35 2.72 -20.76 11.40
N ASP A 36 2.04 -21.45 10.48
CA ASP A 36 1.51 -22.80 10.71
C ASP A 36 2.62 -23.86 10.75
N GLN A 37 3.77 -23.61 10.13
CA GLN A 37 4.95 -24.48 10.23
C GLN A 37 5.74 -24.25 11.53
N SER A 38 6.04 -22.99 11.86
CA SER A 38 6.65 -22.61 13.13
C SER A 38 6.53 -21.10 13.37
N VAL A 39 6.57 -20.68 14.64
CA VAL A 39 6.57 -19.25 15.01
C VAL A 39 7.76 -18.54 14.36
N GLU A 40 8.94 -19.14 14.39
CA GLU A 40 10.16 -18.56 13.84
C GLU A 40 10.09 -18.36 12.32
N ALA A 41 9.51 -19.33 11.59
CA ALA A 41 9.25 -19.17 10.15
C ALA A 41 8.26 -18.02 9.89
N GLY A 42 7.18 -17.93 10.68
CA GLY A 42 6.23 -16.82 10.63
C GLY A 42 6.88 -15.45 10.88
N ARG A 43 7.76 -15.33 11.88
CA ARG A 43 8.49 -14.09 12.22
C ARG A 43 9.38 -13.61 11.08
N LYS A 44 10.13 -14.53 10.46
CA LYS A 44 10.98 -14.23 9.29
C LYS A 44 10.17 -13.82 8.06
N GLN A 45 9.05 -14.49 7.86
CA GLN A 45 8.17 -14.25 6.71
C GLN A 45 7.45 -12.89 6.85
N VAL A 46 6.89 -12.58 8.02
CA VAL A 46 6.18 -11.32 8.25
C VAL A 46 7.13 -10.12 8.29
N ALA A 47 8.38 -10.29 8.74
CA ALA A 47 9.42 -9.25 8.70
C ALA A 47 9.72 -8.73 7.28
N ARG A 48 9.34 -9.45 6.23
CA ARG A 48 9.51 -8.98 4.85
C ARG A 48 8.46 -7.95 4.42
N ILE A 49 7.34 -7.89 5.13
CA ILE A 49 6.19 -7.05 4.76
C ILE A 49 5.83 -6.01 5.82
N VAL A 50 6.43 -6.07 7.01
CA VAL A 50 6.27 -5.04 8.05
C VAL A 50 7.58 -4.31 8.31
N GLY A 51 7.48 -3.03 8.71
CA GLY A 51 8.63 -2.21 9.11
C GLY A 51 8.99 -2.26 10.60
N ARG A 52 8.33 -3.11 11.42
CA ARG A 52 8.55 -3.22 12.87
C ARG A 52 9.36 -4.46 13.24
N ASP A 53 9.97 -4.46 14.43
CA ASP A 53 10.63 -5.65 14.98
C ASP A 53 9.60 -6.78 15.17
N THR A 54 9.95 -7.98 14.70
CA THR A 54 9.10 -9.17 14.72
C THR A 54 9.62 -10.27 15.65
N SER A 55 10.80 -10.07 16.27
CA SER A 55 11.53 -11.09 17.01
C SER A 55 10.74 -11.71 18.18
N GLU A 56 9.87 -10.92 18.80
CA GLU A 56 9.08 -11.33 19.97
C GLU A 56 7.61 -11.64 19.65
N LEU A 57 7.16 -11.52 18.39
CA LEU A 57 5.75 -11.70 18.05
C LEU A 57 5.28 -13.14 18.29
N SER A 58 4.13 -13.29 18.94
CA SER A 58 3.40 -14.54 19.06
C SER A 58 2.76 -14.95 17.73
N PRO A 59 2.32 -16.22 17.58
CA PRO A 59 1.61 -16.67 16.37
C PRO A 59 0.38 -15.83 16.02
N GLN A 60 -0.32 -15.30 17.01
CA GLN A 60 -1.49 -14.46 16.78
C GLN A 60 -1.06 -13.07 16.29
N GLU A 61 -0.06 -12.46 16.92
CA GLU A 61 0.45 -11.15 16.52
C GLU A 61 1.08 -11.16 15.13
N ILE A 62 1.70 -12.28 14.70
CA ILE A 62 2.18 -12.48 13.33
C ILE A 62 1.02 -12.40 12.32
N ARG A 63 -0.09 -13.12 12.59
CA ARG A 63 -1.27 -13.10 11.72
C ARG A 63 -1.94 -11.74 11.70
N THR A 64 -2.05 -11.10 12.86
CA THR A 64 -2.55 -9.72 12.98
C THR A 64 -1.68 -8.76 12.18
N ALA A 65 -0.35 -8.82 12.31
CA ALA A 65 0.58 -7.99 11.55
C ALA A 65 0.41 -8.15 10.03
N ALA A 66 0.22 -9.38 9.56
CA ALA A 66 -0.02 -9.66 8.15
C ALA A 66 -1.35 -9.10 7.66
N LEU A 67 -2.42 -9.19 8.48
CA LEU A 67 -3.72 -8.61 8.16
C LEU A 67 -3.73 -7.09 8.23
N GLU A 68 -3.04 -6.47 9.19
CA GLU A 68 -2.81 -5.02 9.26
C GLU A 68 -2.16 -4.54 7.95
N THR A 69 -1.08 -5.22 7.54
CA THR A 69 -0.38 -4.92 6.28
C THR A 69 -1.27 -5.13 5.05
N LEU A 70 -2.09 -6.18 5.04
CA LEU A 70 -3.05 -6.45 3.97
C LEU A 70 -4.07 -5.32 3.84
N SER A 71 -4.65 -4.89 4.96
CA SER A 71 -5.67 -3.84 4.99
C SER A 71 -5.11 -2.49 4.56
N GLU A 72 -3.92 -2.12 5.05
CA GLU A 72 -3.22 -0.89 4.67
C GLU A 72 -2.90 -0.87 3.17
N ASN A 73 -2.27 -1.93 2.66
CA ASN A 73 -1.93 -2.00 1.23
C ASN A 73 -3.16 -2.16 0.32
N LEU A 74 -4.29 -2.67 0.82
CA LEU A 74 -5.54 -2.69 0.08
C LEU A 74 -6.09 -1.26 -0.09
N SER A 75 -6.07 -0.47 0.98
CA SER A 75 -6.42 0.95 0.94
C SER A 75 -5.55 1.66 -0.09
N ASP A 76 -4.23 1.56 0.06
CA ASP A 76 -3.32 2.45 -0.65
C ASP A 76 -2.95 1.94 -2.04
N GLY A 77 -3.00 0.64 -2.25
CA GLY A 77 -2.63 -0.03 -3.49
C GLY A 77 -3.81 -0.27 -4.45
N VAL A 78 -5.05 -0.12 -3.98
CA VAL A 78 -6.26 -0.40 -4.79
C VAL A 78 -7.34 0.66 -4.59
N ILE A 79 -7.84 0.85 -3.38
CA ILE A 79 -9.03 1.67 -3.14
C ILE A 79 -8.75 3.16 -3.36
N ALA A 80 -7.68 3.70 -2.80
CA ALA A 80 -7.30 5.10 -2.98
C ALA A 80 -6.93 5.46 -4.43
N PRO A 81 -6.10 4.66 -5.16
CA PRO A 81 -5.88 4.89 -6.58
C PRO A 81 -7.19 4.90 -7.39
N MET A 82 -8.10 3.95 -7.13
CA MET A 82 -9.39 3.90 -7.82
C MET A 82 -10.31 5.06 -7.46
N PHE A 83 -10.31 5.50 -6.21
CA PHE A 83 -11.06 6.66 -5.75
C PHE A 83 -10.62 7.93 -6.48
N TRP A 84 -9.31 8.19 -6.53
CA TRP A 84 -8.78 9.36 -7.23
C TRP A 84 -8.91 9.26 -8.75
N PHE A 85 -8.88 8.04 -9.30
CA PHE A 85 -9.25 7.79 -10.69
C PHE A 85 -10.70 8.18 -10.98
N ALA A 86 -11.64 7.82 -10.11
CA ALA A 86 -13.06 8.14 -10.30
C ALA A 86 -13.34 9.65 -10.28
N ILE A 87 -12.59 10.43 -9.50
CA ILE A 87 -12.79 11.88 -9.35
C ILE A 87 -12.07 12.67 -10.46
N LEU A 88 -10.82 12.32 -10.75
CA LEU A 88 -9.91 13.14 -11.57
C LEU A 88 -9.32 12.39 -12.77
N GLY A 89 -9.74 11.15 -13.02
CA GLY A 89 -9.20 10.28 -14.07
C GLY A 89 -7.77 9.82 -13.77
N LEU A 90 -7.07 9.38 -14.83
CA LEU A 90 -5.70 8.90 -14.73
C LEU A 90 -4.74 9.91 -14.04
N PRO A 91 -4.80 11.23 -14.30
CA PRO A 91 -3.96 12.19 -13.58
C PRO A 91 -4.12 12.15 -12.06
N GLY A 92 -5.35 11.97 -11.56
CA GLY A 92 -5.61 11.84 -10.11
C GLY A 92 -5.01 10.57 -9.53
N MET A 93 -5.20 9.45 -10.22
CA MET A 93 -4.62 8.16 -9.82
C MET A 93 -3.09 8.24 -9.74
N MET A 94 -2.45 8.85 -10.73
CA MET A 94 -1.00 9.03 -10.76
C MET A 94 -0.53 9.99 -9.66
N ALA A 95 -1.22 11.12 -9.46
CA ALA A 95 -0.89 12.07 -8.41
C ALA A 95 -0.96 11.41 -7.02
N TYR A 96 -2.01 10.62 -6.76
CA TYR A 96 -2.11 9.84 -5.54
C TYR A 96 -0.94 8.85 -5.38
N LYS A 97 -0.61 8.07 -6.42
CA LYS A 97 0.53 7.14 -6.36
C LYS A 97 1.85 7.86 -6.12
N MET A 98 2.03 9.07 -6.64
CA MET A 98 3.21 9.89 -6.35
C MET A 98 3.25 10.33 -4.88
N VAL A 99 2.13 10.75 -4.31
CA VAL A 99 2.02 11.10 -2.88
C VAL A 99 2.37 9.89 -1.99
N ASN A 100 1.74 8.75 -2.24
CA ASN A 100 1.97 7.51 -1.50
C ASN A 100 3.40 6.98 -1.63
N THR A 101 4.00 7.12 -2.82
CA THR A 101 5.41 6.76 -3.02
C THR A 101 6.34 7.73 -2.31
N LEU A 102 6.01 9.03 -2.27
CA LEU A 102 6.80 10.03 -1.58
C LEU A 102 6.83 9.76 -0.08
N ASP A 103 5.69 9.48 0.53
CA ASP A 103 5.63 9.08 1.95
C ASP A 103 6.46 7.83 2.22
N SER A 104 6.32 6.78 1.41
CA SER A 104 7.12 5.55 1.54
C SER A 104 8.63 5.76 1.36
N MET A 105 9.09 6.78 0.64
CA MET A 105 10.52 7.05 0.41
C MET A 105 11.15 7.96 1.46
N ILE A 106 10.43 8.99 1.91
CA ILE A 106 10.99 10.06 2.76
C ILE A 106 10.19 10.37 4.03
N GLY A 107 9.05 9.70 4.26
CA GLY A 107 8.22 9.85 5.46
C GLY A 107 8.88 9.32 6.74
N TYR A 108 9.96 8.54 6.63
CA TYR A 108 10.72 8.06 7.78
C TYR A 108 11.35 9.21 8.59
N LYS A 109 11.22 9.12 9.92
CA LYS A 109 11.85 10.04 10.89
C LYS A 109 13.36 9.86 10.89
N ASN A 110 14.04 10.47 9.93
CA ASN A 110 15.49 10.55 9.85
C ASN A 110 15.90 12.01 10.09
N GLU A 111 16.97 12.28 10.87
CA GLU A 111 17.38 13.65 11.26
C GLU A 111 17.54 14.60 10.05
N ARG A 112 17.81 14.02 8.87
CA ARG A 112 17.96 14.73 7.58
C ARG A 112 16.65 15.15 6.89
N TYR A 113 15.53 14.46 7.12
CA TYR A 113 14.27 14.66 6.40
C TYR A 113 13.09 15.01 7.30
N LEU A 114 13.32 15.35 8.56
CA LEU A 114 12.26 15.61 9.56
C LEU A 114 11.14 16.52 9.06
N ASP A 115 11.47 17.66 8.44
CA ASP A 115 10.45 18.62 7.96
C ASP A 115 9.76 18.15 6.68
N PHE A 116 10.52 17.63 5.70
CA PHE A 116 9.97 17.17 4.41
C PHE A 116 9.17 15.87 4.54
N GLY A 117 9.65 14.92 5.32
CA GLY A 117 8.96 13.67 5.61
C GLY A 117 7.65 13.89 6.35
N ARG A 118 7.60 14.87 7.26
CA ARG A 118 6.36 15.22 7.96
C ARG A 118 5.30 15.79 7.03
N ILE A 119 5.69 16.63 6.07
CA ILE A 119 4.76 17.16 5.07
C ILE A 119 4.30 16.04 4.13
N ALA A 120 5.19 15.15 3.70
CA ALA A 120 4.83 14.00 2.87
C ALA A 120 3.79 13.11 3.55
N ALA A 121 4.04 12.72 4.81
CA ALA A 121 3.11 11.92 5.61
C ALA A 121 1.75 12.61 5.81
N LEU A 122 1.75 13.93 6.09
CA LEU A 122 0.50 14.68 6.25
C LEU A 122 -0.33 14.70 4.95
N VAL A 123 0.33 14.92 3.80
CA VAL A 123 -0.36 14.94 2.50
C VAL A 123 -0.91 13.56 2.15
N ASP A 124 -0.18 12.50 2.47
CA ASP A 124 -0.66 11.12 2.30
C ASP A 124 -1.86 10.82 3.20
N ASP A 125 -1.77 11.12 4.50
CA ASP A 125 -2.86 10.97 5.46
C ASP A 125 -4.14 11.68 4.99
N MET A 126 -4.00 12.90 4.45
CA MET A 126 -5.12 13.66 3.89
C MET A 126 -5.70 13.00 2.63
N ALA A 127 -4.83 12.52 1.72
CA ALA A 127 -5.26 11.87 0.49
C ALA A 127 -5.94 10.52 0.74
N ASN A 128 -5.60 9.85 1.85
CA ASN A 128 -6.16 8.56 2.27
C ASN A 128 -7.37 8.67 3.21
N TYR A 129 -7.68 9.86 3.76
CA TYR A 129 -8.75 10.01 4.75
C TYR A 129 -10.11 9.44 4.31
N ILE A 130 -10.56 9.71 3.08
CA ILE A 130 -11.81 9.15 2.53
C ILE A 130 -11.61 7.70 2.04
N PRO A 131 -10.60 7.39 1.20
CA PRO A 131 -10.36 6.02 0.74
C PRO A 131 -10.21 4.97 1.84
N ALA A 132 -9.50 5.29 2.92
CA ALA A 132 -9.30 4.36 4.03
C ALA A 132 -10.63 3.97 4.70
N ARG A 133 -11.57 4.92 4.80
CA ARG A 133 -12.93 4.64 5.33
C ARG A 133 -13.76 3.80 4.38
N LEU A 134 -13.63 4.01 3.07
CA LEU A 134 -14.28 3.16 2.07
C LEU A 134 -13.73 1.73 2.08
N THR A 135 -12.47 1.55 2.47
CA THR A 135 -11.81 0.24 2.56
C THR A 135 -12.30 -0.57 3.77
N ALA A 136 -12.65 0.11 4.88
CA ALA A 136 -12.99 -0.53 6.15
C ALA A 136 -14.50 -0.66 6.42
N TYR A 137 -15.36 -0.27 5.48
CA TYR A 137 -16.82 -0.34 5.57
C TYR A 137 -17.36 -1.64 4.98
#